data_AF-A0A950DIQ2-F1
#
_entry.id   AF-A0A950DIQ2-F1
#
_cell.length_a   1.000
_cell.length_b   1.000
_cell.length_c   1.000
_cell.angle_alpha   90.00
_cell.angle_beta   90.00
_cell.angle_gamma   90.00
#
_symmetry.space_group_name_H-M   'P 1'
#
loop_
_entity.id
_entity.type
_entity.pdbx_description
1 polymer ?
#
loop_
_entity_poly.entity_id
_entity_poly.type
_entity_poly.pdbx_seq_one_letter_code
_entity_poly.pdbx_strand_id
1 'polypeptide(L)'
;MLHTKLSSVYDQRFFDGQFEDSLQSARAVASVVCQLFNPQSVVDVGCGLGSWVKAFMESGVERTCGIDGDYVNPDVLLIPPEVFVAKDLTRPFEIPGSYDLAISVEVAEHLSEKAGAGLVRALSKVAPLVLFSAAVPGQGGSHHINEQWPAYWRSRFGAEGLKLFDPIRPMIRNETSVQWWYRQNLLVFASPEGIRAHPQLGPEVAPGVEMEWVYVAMADKRRDLRATLRNMPGVPWAWSYLKPWVRPKKLTRSNHQTA
;
A
#
# COMPACT_ATOMS: atom_id res chain seq x y z
N MET A 1 38.04 6.40 -17.33
CA MET A 1 37.43 5.04 -17.41
C MET A 1 37.31 4.58 -15.96
N LEU A 2 36.17 4.62 -15.26
CA LEU A 2 34.80 4.22 -15.57
C LEU A 2 33.81 5.28 -15.01
N HIS A 3 33.37 6.21 -15.85
CA HIS A 3 32.15 6.97 -15.64
C HIS A 3 31.23 6.57 -16.79
N THR A 4 30.41 5.54 -16.57
CA THR A 4 29.53 5.05 -17.62
C THR A 4 28.17 4.74 -17.03
N LYS A 5 27.21 5.61 -17.38
CA LYS A 5 25.80 5.31 -17.64
C LYS A 5 25.05 4.45 -16.61
N LEU A 6 24.55 5.10 -15.56
CA LEU A 6 23.37 4.62 -14.83
C LEU A 6 22.28 5.69 -14.64
N SER A 7 22.43 6.87 -15.25
CA SER A 7 21.61 8.05 -14.95
C SER A 7 20.88 8.67 -16.16
N SER A 8 20.57 7.92 -17.23
CA SER A 8 19.89 8.51 -18.39
C SER A 8 18.90 7.61 -19.13
N VAL A 9 18.44 6.51 -18.52
CA VAL A 9 17.44 5.58 -19.11
C VAL A 9 16.50 5.02 -18.03
N TYR A 10 16.26 5.79 -16.97
CA TYR A 10 15.06 5.64 -16.12
C TYR A 10 14.13 6.76 -16.57
N ASP A 11 13.45 6.51 -17.69
CA ASP A 11 12.77 7.51 -18.50
C ASP A 11 11.65 8.22 -17.73
N GLN A 12 11.59 9.55 -17.91
CA GLN A 12 10.48 10.45 -17.55
C GLN A 12 9.09 9.80 -17.72
N ARG A 13 8.90 8.95 -18.75
CA ARG A 13 7.65 8.23 -19.04
C ARG A 13 7.26 7.15 -18.03
N PHE A 14 8.21 6.46 -17.40
CA PHE A 14 7.94 5.47 -16.34
C PHE A 14 7.42 6.14 -15.06
N PHE A 15 7.94 7.35 -14.84
CA PHE A 15 7.52 8.27 -13.82
C PHE A 15 6.13 8.84 -14.16
N ASP A 16 5.95 9.47 -15.32
CA ASP A 16 4.69 10.09 -15.75
C ASP A 16 3.48 9.14 -15.70
N GLY A 17 3.63 7.88 -16.15
CA GLY A 17 2.54 6.89 -16.15
C GLY A 17 2.18 6.37 -14.76
N GLN A 18 3.17 6.06 -13.92
CA GLN A 18 2.90 5.61 -12.54
C GLN A 18 2.39 6.74 -11.65
N PHE A 19 2.79 7.98 -11.91
CA PHE A 19 2.31 9.14 -11.17
C PHE A 19 0.85 9.43 -11.44
N GLU A 20 0.40 9.34 -12.69
CA GLU A 20 -1.01 9.53 -13.02
C GLU A 20 -1.87 8.45 -12.36
N ASP A 21 -1.46 7.18 -12.44
CA ASP A 21 -2.16 6.04 -11.83
C ASP A 21 -2.22 6.14 -10.29
N SER A 22 -1.12 6.59 -9.67
CA SER A 22 -1.03 6.79 -8.22
C SER A 22 -1.89 7.98 -7.77
N LEU A 23 -1.81 9.11 -8.48
CA LEU A 23 -2.59 10.32 -8.15
C LEU A 23 -4.09 10.09 -8.35
N GLN A 24 -4.50 9.38 -9.41
CA GLN A 24 -5.90 9.03 -9.62
C GLN A 24 -6.43 8.16 -8.48
N SER A 25 -5.68 7.12 -8.10
CA SER A 25 -6.02 6.27 -6.96
C SER A 25 -6.10 7.08 -5.66
N ALA A 26 -5.11 7.94 -5.43
CA ALA A 26 -5.01 8.77 -4.24
C ALA A 26 -6.20 9.72 -4.13
N ARG A 27 -6.66 10.34 -5.22
CA ARG A 27 -7.86 11.21 -5.23
C ARG A 27 -9.12 10.48 -4.79
N ALA A 28 -9.36 9.29 -5.36
CA ALA A 28 -10.53 8.49 -5.01
C ALA A 28 -10.50 8.07 -3.53
N VAL A 29 -9.34 7.61 -3.05
CA VAL A 29 -9.18 7.17 -1.65
C VAL A 29 -9.21 8.36 -0.68
N ALA A 30 -8.51 9.45 -0.97
CA ALA A 30 -8.48 10.65 -0.12
C ALA A 30 -9.89 11.26 0.06
N SER A 31 -10.71 11.27 -1.00
CA SER A 31 -12.12 11.67 -0.92
C SER A 31 -12.90 10.82 0.07
N VAL A 32 -12.78 9.49 0.00
CA VAL A 32 -13.41 8.55 0.95
C VAL A 32 -12.91 8.78 2.38
N VAL A 33 -11.59 8.93 2.56
CA VAL A 33 -10.97 9.16 3.86
C VAL A 33 -11.44 10.48 4.48
N CYS A 34 -11.53 11.55 3.69
CA CYS A 34 -11.99 12.85 4.17
C CYS A 34 -13.48 12.82 4.53
N GLN A 35 -14.31 12.12 3.76
CA GLN A 35 -15.72 11.92 4.09
C GLN A 35 -15.90 11.14 5.39
N LEU A 36 -15.06 10.13 5.65
CA LEU A 36 -15.15 9.31 6.85
C LEU A 36 -14.59 10.01 8.08
N PHE A 37 -13.41 10.60 7.99
CA PHE A 37 -12.66 11.04 9.18
C PHE A 37 -12.47 12.55 9.28
N ASN A 38 -12.73 13.30 8.20
CA ASN A 38 -12.57 14.76 8.14
C ASN A 38 -11.24 15.27 8.78
N PRO A 39 -10.08 14.69 8.44
CA PRO A 39 -8.81 15.11 9.03
C PRO A 39 -8.49 16.55 8.60
N GLN A 40 -8.05 17.39 9.53
CA GLN A 40 -7.61 18.76 9.24
C GLN A 40 -6.11 18.80 8.94
N SER A 41 -5.38 17.76 9.38
CA SER A 41 -3.96 17.61 9.14
C SER A 41 -3.54 16.19 8.77
N VAL A 42 -2.71 16.06 7.72
CA VAL A 42 -2.22 14.78 7.18
C VAL A 42 -0.70 14.80 7.00
N VAL A 43 -0.03 13.71 7.42
CA VAL A 43 1.37 13.45 7.06
C VAL A 43 1.48 12.19 6.22
N ASP A 44 2.22 12.25 5.10
CA ASP A 44 2.52 11.16 4.20
C ASP A 44 3.99 10.76 4.27
N VAL A 45 4.27 9.57 4.78
CA VAL A 45 5.63 9.05 4.96
C VAL A 45 5.92 8.02 3.87
N GLY A 46 6.93 8.30 3.05
CA GLY A 46 7.17 7.66 1.76
C GLY A 46 6.33 8.28 0.64
N CYS A 47 6.21 9.61 0.64
CA CYS A 47 5.29 10.32 -0.25
C CYS A 47 5.70 10.35 -1.73
N GLY A 48 6.93 9.97 -2.06
CA GLY A 48 7.54 10.13 -3.38
C GLY A 48 7.44 11.58 -3.85
N LEU A 49 6.81 11.79 -5.01
CA LEU A 49 6.54 13.14 -5.54
C LEU A 49 5.36 13.87 -4.89
N GLY A 50 4.68 13.24 -3.92
CA GLY A 50 3.58 13.84 -3.18
C GLY A 50 2.19 13.60 -3.76
N SER A 51 1.96 12.51 -4.51
CA SER A 51 0.64 12.21 -5.10
C SER A 51 -0.48 12.16 -4.06
N TRP A 52 -0.24 11.51 -2.92
CA TRP A 52 -1.23 11.41 -1.85
C TRP A 52 -1.39 12.72 -1.09
N VAL A 53 -0.29 13.40 -0.77
CA VAL A 53 -0.33 14.77 -0.21
C VAL A 53 -1.18 15.69 -1.07
N LYS A 54 -0.95 15.71 -2.39
CA LYS A 54 -1.74 16.49 -3.36
C LYS A 54 -3.22 16.13 -3.31
N ALA A 55 -3.55 14.84 -3.31
CA ALA A 55 -4.93 14.38 -3.25
C ALA A 55 -5.66 14.83 -1.97
N PHE A 56 -4.97 14.83 -0.82
CA PHE A 56 -5.53 15.34 0.43
C PHE A 56 -5.72 16.88 0.42
N MET A 57 -4.76 17.63 -0.15
CA MET A 57 -4.92 19.08 -0.35
C MET A 57 -6.13 19.39 -1.25
N GLU A 58 -6.28 18.66 -2.36
CA GLU A 58 -7.43 18.78 -3.27
C GLU A 58 -8.76 18.38 -2.60
N SER A 59 -8.71 17.53 -1.57
CA SER A 59 -9.86 17.14 -0.75
C SER A 59 -10.15 18.12 0.40
N GLY A 60 -9.41 19.23 0.51
CA GLY A 60 -9.65 20.30 1.48
C GLY A 60 -8.88 20.19 2.79
N VAL A 61 -7.90 19.29 2.91
CA VAL A 61 -7.03 19.23 4.10
C VAL A 61 -6.11 20.44 4.15
N GLU A 62 -6.20 21.23 5.23
CA GLU A 62 -5.50 22.52 5.35
C GLU A 62 -4.01 22.37 5.63
N ARG A 63 -3.62 21.38 6.46
CA ARG A 63 -2.22 21.17 6.85
C ARG A 63 -1.71 19.82 6.37
N THR A 64 -0.80 19.83 5.41
CA THR A 64 -0.18 18.60 4.89
C THR A 64 1.33 18.61 5.01
N CYS A 65 1.93 17.42 5.08
CA CYS A 65 3.38 17.23 5.06
C CYS A 65 3.72 15.92 4.33
N GLY A 66 4.61 15.98 3.34
CA GLY A 66 5.20 14.83 2.68
C GLY A 66 6.61 14.58 3.19
N ILE A 67 6.95 13.33 3.49
CA ILE A 67 8.28 12.92 3.94
C ILE A 67 8.78 11.81 3.04
N ASP A 68 9.94 12.00 2.41
CA ASP A 68 10.61 10.95 1.62
C ASP A 68 12.14 11.21 1.59
N GLY A 69 12.93 10.38 0.91
CA GLY A 69 14.37 10.52 0.82
C GLY A 69 14.84 11.76 0.05
N ASP A 70 16.10 12.14 0.28
CA ASP A 70 16.79 13.22 -0.43
C ASP A 70 17.06 12.94 -1.92
N TYR A 71 16.79 11.71 -2.37
CA TYR A 71 16.81 11.32 -3.78
C TYR A 71 15.61 11.86 -4.57
N VAL A 72 14.55 12.34 -3.90
CA VAL A 72 13.40 12.95 -4.57
C VAL A 72 13.80 14.31 -5.12
N ASN A 73 13.64 14.51 -6.42
CA ASN A 73 13.95 15.78 -7.07
C ASN A 73 12.86 16.83 -6.74
N PRO A 74 13.19 17.93 -6.04
CA PRO A 74 12.22 18.97 -5.67
C PRO A 74 11.57 19.67 -6.88
N ASP A 75 12.27 19.75 -8.03
CA ASP A 75 11.79 20.48 -9.22
C ASP A 75 10.60 19.83 -9.91
N VAL A 76 10.30 18.57 -9.56
CA VAL A 76 9.20 17.78 -10.16
C VAL A 76 8.15 17.36 -9.14
N LEU A 77 8.17 17.92 -7.93
CA LEU A 77 7.16 17.65 -6.92
C LEU A 77 5.76 18.05 -7.43
N LEU A 78 4.76 17.24 -7.09
CA LEU A 78 3.34 17.52 -7.34
C LEU A 78 2.74 18.45 -6.28
N ILE A 79 3.53 18.79 -5.27
CA ILE A 79 3.16 19.56 -4.08
C ILE A 79 4.14 20.72 -3.90
N PRO A 80 3.74 21.77 -3.16
CA PRO A 80 4.66 22.86 -2.84
C PRO A 80 5.91 22.34 -2.11
N PRO A 81 7.14 22.73 -2.49
CA PRO A 81 8.36 22.25 -1.84
C PRO A 81 8.41 22.50 -0.33
N GLU A 82 7.75 23.54 0.16
CA GLU A 82 7.66 23.89 1.59
C GLU A 82 6.89 22.86 2.44
N VAL A 83 6.06 22.01 1.83
CA VAL A 83 5.37 20.92 2.53
C VAL A 83 6.11 19.58 2.41
N PHE A 84 7.28 19.55 1.76
CA PHE A 84 8.11 18.35 1.63
C PHE A 84 9.31 18.38 2.59
N VAL A 85 9.61 17.23 3.21
CA VAL A 85 10.75 17.07 4.12
C VAL A 85 11.58 15.85 3.73
N ALA A 86 12.84 16.06 3.40
CA ALA A 86 13.77 14.98 3.09
C ALA A 86 14.23 14.24 4.38
N LYS A 87 14.02 12.92 4.45
CA LYS A 87 14.46 12.01 5.52
C LYS A 87 14.84 10.63 4.97
N ASP A 88 15.95 10.08 5.45
CA ASP A 88 16.30 8.68 5.20
C ASP A 88 15.43 7.74 6.06
N LEU A 89 14.41 7.14 5.44
CA LEU A 89 13.47 6.22 6.09
C LEU A 89 14.11 4.88 6.50
N THR A 90 15.34 4.59 6.08
CA THR A 90 16.07 3.38 6.49
C THR A 90 16.73 3.52 7.87
N ARG A 91 16.76 4.74 8.42
CA ARG A 91 17.32 5.09 9.72
C ARG A 91 16.23 5.56 10.68
N PRO A 92 16.51 5.66 11.99
CA PRO A 92 15.60 6.36 12.90
C PRO A 92 15.38 7.80 12.43
N PHE A 93 14.12 8.21 12.33
CA PHE A 93 13.73 9.57 11.98
C PHE A 93 12.58 10.04 12.88
N GLU A 94 12.38 11.36 12.92
CA GLU A 94 11.27 11.99 13.61
C GLU A 94 10.38 12.69 12.60
N ILE A 95 9.07 12.60 12.82
CA ILE A 95 8.05 13.30 12.05
C ILE A 95 7.72 14.59 12.83
N PRO A 96 7.81 15.78 12.21
CA PRO A 96 7.59 17.03 12.91
C PRO A 96 6.11 17.26 13.23
N GLY A 97 5.81 17.43 14.52
CA GLY A 97 4.47 17.75 15.02
C GLY A 97 3.53 16.55 15.14
N SER A 98 2.26 16.85 15.39
CA SER A 98 1.16 15.88 15.42
C SER A 98 0.20 16.12 14.26
N TYR A 99 -0.54 15.09 13.86
CA TYR A 99 -1.48 15.11 12.75
C TYR A 99 -2.74 14.34 13.14
N ASP A 100 -3.86 14.62 12.47
CA ASP A 100 -5.10 13.87 12.66
C ASP A 100 -5.00 12.49 11.98
N LEU A 101 -4.25 12.42 10.88
CA LEU A 101 -4.01 11.22 10.10
C LEU A 101 -2.55 11.15 9.64
N ALA A 102 -1.92 10.00 9.86
CA ALA A 102 -0.67 9.63 9.21
C ALA A 102 -0.94 8.61 8.10
N ILE A 103 -0.23 8.69 6.99
CA ILE A 103 -0.35 7.75 5.88
C ILE A 103 1.03 7.21 5.49
N SER A 104 1.06 5.95 5.07
CA SER A 104 2.24 5.29 4.48
C SER A 104 1.76 4.14 3.62
N VAL A 105 1.89 4.27 2.31
CA VAL A 105 1.24 3.36 1.34
C VAL A 105 2.24 2.85 0.31
N GLU A 106 2.47 1.54 0.28
CA GLU A 106 3.46 0.88 -0.59
C GLU A 106 4.90 1.39 -0.36
N VAL A 107 5.30 1.37 0.92
CA VAL A 107 6.61 1.88 1.40
C VAL A 107 7.35 0.83 2.21
N ALA A 108 6.67 0.21 3.18
CA ALA A 108 7.30 -0.61 4.20
C ALA A 108 7.94 -1.91 3.66
N GLU A 109 7.51 -2.36 2.47
CA GLU A 109 8.07 -3.49 1.73
C GLU A 109 9.47 -3.22 1.17
N HIS A 110 9.85 -1.96 0.99
CA HIS A 110 11.18 -1.53 0.55
C HIS A 110 12.16 -1.37 1.70
N LEU A 111 11.65 -1.39 2.94
CA LEU A 111 12.44 -1.20 4.15
C LEU A 111 12.85 -2.55 4.75
N SER A 112 14.02 -2.60 5.40
CA SER A 112 14.36 -3.76 6.24
C SER A 112 13.31 -3.94 7.34
N GLU A 113 13.17 -5.15 7.88
CA GLU A 113 12.24 -5.43 8.99
C GLU A 113 12.38 -4.44 10.16
N LYS A 114 13.64 -4.10 10.50
CA LYS A 114 13.97 -3.14 11.55
C LYS A 114 13.53 -1.71 11.20
N ALA A 115 13.77 -1.27 9.97
CA ALA A 115 13.36 0.05 9.50
C ALA A 115 11.83 0.15 9.39
N GLY A 116 11.16 -0.91 8.90
CA GLY A 116 9.69 -0.99 8.88
C GLY A 116 9.07 -0.92 10.27
N ALA A 117 9.68 -1.55 11.28
CA ALA A 117 9.27 -1.37 12.67
C ALA A 117 9.46 0.08 13.17
N GLY A 118 10.56 0.73 12.75
CA GLY A 118 10.80 2.15 13.02
C GLY A 118 9.74 3.06 12.39
N LEU A 119 9.34 2.79 11.16
CA LEU A 119 8.27 3.48 10.45
C LEU A 119 6.93 3.34 11.20
N VAL A 120 6.53 2.12 11.56
CA VAL A 120 5.30 1.87 12.33
C VAL A 120 5.28 2.68 13.62
N ARG A 121 6.38 2.69 14.36
CA ARG A 121 6.52 3.50 15.58
C ARG A 121 6.41 4.99 15.32
N ALA A 122 7.04 5.50 14.26
CA ALA A 122 6.98 6.91 13.91
C ALA A 122 5.54 7.34 13.60
N LEU A 123 4.83 6.58 12.75
CA LEU A 123 3.43 6.83 12.39
C LEU A 123 2.51 6.80 13.62
N SER A 124 2.65 5.77 14.46
CA SER A 124 1.81 5.55 15.63
C SER A 124 1.93 6.65 16.70
N LYS A 125 3.07 7.36 16.72
CA LYS A 125 3.34 8.44 17.67
C LYS A 125 2.74 9.79 17.28
N VAL A 126 2.54 10.03 15.98
CA VAL A 126 2.18 11.36 15.49
C VAL A 126 0.71 11.53 15.15
N ALA A 127 -0.04 10.44 14.98
CA ALA A 127 -1.44 10.51 14.63
C ALA A 127 -2.30 9.45 15.35
N PRO A 128 -3.55 9.78 15.72
CA PRO A 128 -4.48 8.84 16.30
C PRO A 128 -5.03 7.83 15.28
N LEU A 129 -4.97 8.16 13.97
CA LEU A 129 -5.32 7.30 12.85
C LEU A 129 -4.11 7.14 11.91
N VAL A 130 -3.92 5.93 11.39
CA VAL A 130 -2.90 5.61 10.39
C VAL A 130 -3.55 4.87 9.21
N LEU A 131 -3.49 5.44 8.01
CA LEU A 131 -3.81 4.74 6.76
C LEU A 131 -2.56 4.06 6.23
N PHE A 132 -2.58 2.74 6.16
CA PHE A 132 -1.39 1.95 5.87
C PHE A 132 -1.62 0.98 4.72
N SER A 133 -0.60 0.81 3.88
CA SER A 133 -0.50 -0.23 2.87
C SER A 133 0.95 -0.67 2.72
N ALA A 134 1.16 -1.96 2.49
CA ALA A 134 2.45 -2.51 2.10
C ALA A 134 2.23 -3.77 1.27
N ALA A 135 3.15 -4.01 0.32
CA ALA A 135 3.08 -5.20 -0.52
C ALA A 135 3.07 -6.49 0.30
N VAL A 136 2.16 -7.40 -0.06
CA VAL A 136 2.08 -8.73 0.53
C VAL A 136 2.95 -9.74 -0.24
N PRO A 137 3.31 -10.89 0.34
CA PRO A 137 4.19 -11.86 -0.30
C PRO A 137 3.72 -12.29 -1.69
N GLY A 138 4.58 -12.11 -2.69
CA GLY A 138 4.31 -12.50 -4.08
C GLY A 138 3.56 -11.46 -4.91
N GLN A 139 3.23 -10.28 -4.35
CA GLN A 139 2.71 -9.15 -5.10
C GLN A 139 3.65 -8.73 -6.25
N GLY A 140 4.96 -8.82 -6.00
CA GLY A 140 6.00 -8.38 -6.93
C GLY A 140 6.06 -6.86 -6.99
N GLY A 141 6.99 -6.34 -7.79
CA GLY A 141 7.37 -4.93 -7.79
C GLY A 141 8.89 -4.80 -7.78
N SER A 142 9.40 -3.58 -7.70
CA SER A 142 10.83 -3.30 -7.76
C SER A 142 11.41 -3.24 -6.35
N HIS A 143 12.45 -4.03 -6.07
CA HIS A 143 13.19 -3.97 -4.80
C HIS A 143 12.34 -4.18 -3.53
N HIS A 144 11.36 -5.08 -3.56
CA HIS A 144 10.66 -5.48 -2.34
C HIS A 144 11.55 -6.46 -1.54
N ILE A 145 11.90 -6.08 -0.32
CA ILE A 145 12.76 -6.87 0.58
C ILE A 145 12.02 -7.31 1.85
N ASN A 146 10.81 -6.79 2.09
CA ASN A 146 10.02 -7.02 3.28
C ASN A 146 8.52 -7.09 2.96
N GLU A 147 8.16 -7.89 1.94
CA GLU A 147 6.76 -8.21 1.68
C GLU A 147 6.18 -9.01 2.86
N GLN A 148 5.10 -8.52 3.47
CA GLN A 148 4.55 -9.08 4.71
C GLN A 148 3.03 -9.10 4.68
N TRP A 149 2.44 -10.13 5.30
CA TRP A 149 0.99 -10.24 5.43
C TRP A 149 0.41 -9.18 6.39
N PRO A 150 -0.86 -8.77 6.23
CA PRO A 150 -1.49 -7.82 7.15
C PRO A 150 -1.41 -8.19 8.64
N ALA A 151 -1.45 -9.49 8.97
CA ALA A 151 -1.31 -9.97 10.36
C ALA A 151 0.06 -9.59 11.00
N TYR A 152 1.12 -9.51 10.19
CA TYR A 152 2.42 -9.03 10.64
C TYR A 152 2.34 -7.55 11.01
N TRP A 153 1.77 -6.71 10.13
CA TRP A 153 1.59 -5.28 10.38
C TRP A 153 0.64 -5.02 11.55
N ARG A 154 -0.44 -5.79 11.68
CA ARG A 154 -1.33 -5.81 12.85
C ARG A 154 -0.56 -6.00 14.15
N SER A 155 0.35 -6.97 14.17
CA SER A 155 1.16 -7.25 15.36
C SER A 155 2.11 -6.09 15.69
N ARG A 156 2.69 -5.44 14.66
CA ARG A 156 3.57 -4.27 14.84
C ARG A 156 2.82 -3.05 15.36
N PHE A 157 1.69 -2.69 14.76
CA PHE A 157 0.85 -1.58 15.22
C PHE A 157 0.23 -1.87 16.59
N GLY A 158 -0.16 -3.12 16.85
CA GLY A 158 -0.64 -3.56 18.16
C GLY A 158 0.39 -3.39 19.28
N ALA A 159 1.67 -3.62 18.99
CA ALA A 159 2.76 -3.37 19.93
C ALA A 159 2.94 -1.88 20.27
N GLU A 160 2.49 -0.98 19.39
CA GLU A 160 2.46 0.48 19.61
C GLU A 160 1.07 0.96 20.12
N GLY A 161 0.15 0.03 20.43
CA GLY A 161 -1.15 0.30 21.05
C GLY A 161 -2.31 0.58 20.08
N LEU A 162 -2.11 0.39 18.77
CA LEU A 162 -3.13 0.62 17.75
C LEU A 162 -3.87 -0.68 17.39
N LYS A 163 -5.14 -0.54 16.99
CA LYS A 163 -6.01 -1.64 16.55
C LYS A 163 -6.37 -1.50 15.08
N LEU A 164 -6.66 -2.62 14.42
CA LEU A 164 -6.92 -2.70 12.98
C LEU A 164 -8.41 -2.58 12.64
N PHE A 165 -8.72 -1.75 11.65
CA PHE A 165 -10.05 -1.50 11.10
C PHE A 165 -10.00 -1.51 9.56
N ASP A 166 -11.14 -1.77 8.93
CA ASP A 166 -11.26 -1.78 7.46
C ASP A 166 -12.54 -1.10 6.94
N PRO A 167 -12.75 0.20 7.22
CA PRO A 167 -13.89 0.92 6.70
C PRO A 167 -13.71 1.32 5.22
N ILE A 168 -12.48 1.28 4.68
CA ILE A 168 -12.16 1.84 3.36
C ILE A 168 -12.27 0.81 2.24
N ARG A 169 -11.64 -0.38 2.35
CA ARG A 169 -11.62 -1.33 1.23
C ARG A 169 -13.02 -1.74 0.76
N PRO A 170 -14.03 -1.92 1.62
CA PRO A 170 -15.40 -2.19 1.18
C PRO A 170 -15.97 -1.10 0.23
N MET A 171 -15.56 0.15 0.40
CA MET A 171 -16.00 1.29 -0.41
C MET A 171 -15.27 1.37 -1.76
N ILE A 172 -14.00 0.96 -1.82
CA ILE A 172 -13.15 1.11 -3.02
C ILE A 172 -12.93 -0.19 -3.80
N ARG A 173 -13.33 -1.37 -3.31
CA ARG A 173 -13.05 -2.66 -3.97
C ARG A 173 -13.47 -2.75 -5.43
N ASN A 174 -14.57 -2.09 -5.80
CA ASN A 174 -15.09 -2.09 -7.17
C ASN A 174 -14.73 -0.80 -7.94
N GLU A 175 -14.00 0.12 -7.32
CA GLU A 175 -13.58 1.36 -7.96
C GLU A 175 -12.41 1.08 -8.91
N THR A 176 -12.68 1.07 -10.21
CA THR A 176 -11.70 0.70 -11.23
C THR A 176 -10.66 1.78 -11.47
N SER A 177 -10.92 3.02 -11.04
CA SER A 177 -9.91 4.10 -11.04
C SER A 177 -8.85 3.95 -9.93
N VAL A 178 -9.08 3.06 -8.95
CA VAL A 178 -8.10 2.75 -7.91
C VAL A 178 -7.31 1.50 -8.30
N GLN A 179 -5.98 1.61 -8.26
CA GLN A 179 -5.11 0.48 -8.55
C GLN A 179 -5.37 -0.70 -7.61
N TRP A 180 -5.24 -1.92 -8.13
CA TRP A 180 -5.71 -3.12 -7.44
C TRP A 180 -4.94 -3.38 -6.13
N TRP A 181 -3.67 -3.00 -6.04
CA TRP A 181 -2.87 -3.18 -4.81
C TRP A 181 -3.39 -2.29 -3.68
N TYR A 182 -3.81 -1.04 -3.96
CA TYR A 182 -4.45 -0.18 -2.97
C TYR A 182 -5.79 -0.77 -2.51
N ARG A 183 -6.62 -1.27 -3.43
CA ARG A 183 -7.89 -1.94 -3.09
C ARG A 183 -7.70 -3.20 -2.25
N GLN A 184 -6.54 -3.84 -2.37
CA GLN A 184 -6.19 -5.06 -1.64
C GLN A 184 -5.62 -4.76 -0.25
N ASN A 185 -4.67 -3.83 -0.16
CA ASN A 185 -3.75 -3.74 0.98
C ASN A 185 -4.04 -2.59 1.93
N LEU A 186 -4.86 -1.60 1.54
CA LEU A 186 -5.17 -0.45 2.39
C LEU A 186 -5.92 -0.87 3.65
N LEU A 187 -5.43 -0.44 4.81
CA LEU A 187 -5.99 -0.73 6.11
C LEU A 187 -5.89 0.50 7.02
N VAL A 188 -6.77 0.59 8.02
CA VAL A 188 -6.74 1.68 9.00
C VAL A 188 -6.32 1.14 10.35
N PHE A 189 -5.30 1.74 10.95
CA PHE A 189 -4.93 1.50 12.34
C PHE A 189 -5.34 2.70 13.19
N ALA A 190 -5.94 2.45 14.36
CA ALA A 190 -6.41 3.52 15.23
C ALA A 190 -5.96 3.31 16.68
N SER A 191 -5.52 4.38 17.30
CA SER A 191 -5.21 4.45 18.74
C SER A 191 -6.52 4.40 19.57
N PRO A 192 -6.46 4.17 20.89
CA PRO A 192 -7.66 4.24 21.74
C PRO A 192 -8.40 5.58 21.65
N GLU A 193 -7.68 6.68 21.44
CA GLU A 193 -8.27 8.00 21.20
C GLU A 193 -8.95 8.08 19.83
N GLY A 194 -8.25 7.65 18.78
CA GLY A 194 -8.80 7.60 17.41
C GLY A 194 -10.08 6.78 17.34
N ILE A 195 -10.14 5.66 18.05
CA ILE A 195 -11.34 4.80 18.13
C ILE A 195 -12.51 5.54 18.77
N ARG A 196 -12.29 6.25 19.88
CA ARG A 196 -13.36 7.01 20.56
C ARG A 196 -13.87 8.16 19.71
N ALA A 197 -12.98 8.82 18.96
CA ALA A 197 -13.33 9.96 18.13
C ALA A 197 -14.03 9.58 16.81
N HIS A 198 -13.84 8.35 16.31
CA HIS A 198 -14.31 7.93 14.98
C HIS A 198 -15.14 6.64 15.02
N PRO A 199 -16.40 6.69 15.50
CA PRO A 199 -17.29 5.52 15.55
C PRO A 199 -17.54 4.86 14.18
N GLN A 200 -17.41 5.61 13.09
CA GLN A 200 -17.49 5.15 11.70
C GLN A 200 -16.38 4.17 11.29
N LEU A 201 -15.33 3.97 12.12
CA LEU A 201 -14.36 2.89 11.93
C LEU A 201 -15.03 1.50 11.92
N GLY A 202 -16.18 1.36 12.58
CA GLY A 202 -16.87 0.08 12.72
C GLY A 202 -16.17 -0.86 13.71
N PRO A 203 -16.47 -2.17 13.66
CA PRO A 203 -15.83 -3.14 14.54
C PRO A 203 -14.35 -3.34 14.19
N GLU A 204 -13.55 -3.64 15.21
CA GLU A 204 -12.17 -4.07 15.00
C GLU A 204 -12.16 -5.33 14.12
N VAL A 205 -11.28 -5.37 13.12
CA VAL A 205 -11.10 -6.55 12.27
C VAL A 205 -10.63 -7.71 13.15
N ALA A 206 -11.28 -8.87 13.07
CA ALA A 206 -10.88 -10.03 13.86
C ALA A 206 -9.51 -10.58 13.38
N PRO A 207 -8.68 -11.13 14.27
CA PRO A 207 -7.45 -11.81 13.86
C PRO A 207 -7.74 -12.96 12.88
N GLY A 208 -6.94 -13.05 11.81
CA GLY A 208 -7.05 -14.10 10.79
C GLY A 208 -8.03 -13.82 9.65
N VAL A 209 -8.73 -12.68 9.67
CA VAL A 209 -9.60 -12.21 8.57
C VAL A 209 -9.15 -10.86 8.01
N GLU A 210 -7.88 -10.49 8.20
CA GLU A 210 -7.34 -9.22 7.70
C GLU A 210 -7.34 -9.13 6.15
N MET A 211 -7.43 -10.27 5.48
CA MET A 211 -7.46 -10.39 4.02
C MET A 211 -8.47 -11.46 3.60
N GLU A 212 -9.74 -11.06 3.52
CA GLU A 212 -10.85 -11.96 3.13
C GLU A 212 -10.88 -12.25 1.62
N TRP A 213 -10.23 -11.44 0.80
CA TRP A 213 -10.12 -11.62 -0.65
C TRP A 213 -8.70 -11.37 -1.16
N VAL A 214 -8.40 -11.92 -2.34
CA VAL A 214 -7.14 -11.73 -3.06
C VAL A 214 -7.43 -11.45 -4.53
N TYR A 215 -6.90 -10.35 -5.07
CA TYR A 215 -7.08 -10.02 -6.49
C TYR A 215 -6.37 -11.02 -7.39
N VAL A 216 -7.04 -11.39 -8.50
CA VAL A 216 -6.50 -12.35 -9.49
C VAL A 216 -5.19 -11.88 -10.12
N ALA A 217 -4.90 -10.56 -10.13
CA ALA A 217 -3.60 -10.05 -10.55
C ALA A 217 -2.41 -10.62 -9.74
N MET A 218 -2.65 -11.05 -8.50
CA MET A 218 -1.67 -11.79 -7.68
C MET A 218 -1.50 -13.25 -8.10
N ALA A 219 -2.50 -13.83 -8.78
CA ALA A 219 -2.45 -15.20 -9.29
C ALA A 219 -1.73 -15.29 -10.64
N ASP A 220 -1.66 -14.21 -11.42
CA ASP A 220 -1.29 -14.27 -12.84
C ASP A 220 0.16 -13.85 -13.18
N LYS A 221 1.04 -13.74 -12.19
CA LYS A 221 2.48 -13.51 -12.43
C LYS A 221 3.30 -14.79 -12.20
N ARG A 222 3.11 -15.79 -13.08
CA ARG A 222 4.01 -16.96 -13.22
C ARG A 222 4.37 -17.73 -11.92
N ARG A 223 3.52 -17.73 -10.89
CA ARG A 223 3.73 -18.49 -9.65
C ARG A 223 2.52 -19.33 -9.30
N ASP A 224 2.80 -20.54 -8.83
CA ASP A 224 1.86 -21.54 -8.34
C ASP A 224 0.92 -20.89 -7.31
N LEU A 225 -0.37 -20.78 -7.64
CA LEU A 225 -1.43 -20.32 -6.72
C LEU A 225 -1.36 -21.04 -5.38
N ARG A 226 -0.89 -22.31 -5.35
CA ARG A 226 -0.70 -23.08 -4.12
C ARG A 226 0.46 -22.58 -3.26
N ALA A 227 1.46 -21.92 -3.81
CA ALA A 227 2.56 -21.32 -3.04
C ALA A 227 2.08 -20.04 -2.34
N THR A 228 1.26 -19.24 -3.04
CA THR A 228 0.61 -18.05 -2.45
C THR A 228 -0.37 -18.46 -1.33
N LEU A 229 -1.22 -19.45 -1.59
CA LEU A 229 -2.19 -19.94 -0.60
C LEU A 229 -1.54 -20.66 0.59
N ARG A 230 -0.36 -21.29 0.42
CA ARG A 230 0.35 -21.99 1.51
C ARG A 230 0.82 -21.06 2.63
N ASN A 231 1.03 -19.79 2.31
CA ASN A 231 1.58 -18.82 3.24
C ASN A 231 0.50 -17.86 3.79
N MET A 232 -0.75 -17.96 3.34
CA MET A 232 -1.84 -17.12 3.86
C MET A 232 -2.20 -17.50 5.30
N PRO A 233 -2.30 -16.54 6.22
CA PRO A 233 -2.81 -16.79 7.57
C PRO A 233 -4.21 -17.41 7.51
N GLY A 234 -4.46 -18.48 8.27
CA GLY A 234 -5.80 -19.06 8.42
C GLY A 234 -6.22 -20.10 7.38
N VAL A 235 -5.41 -20.44 6.37
CA VAL A 235 -5.70 -21.55 5.44
C VAL A 235 -5.31 -22.90 6.08
N PRO A 236 -6.26 -23.82 6.35
CA PRO A 236 -5.92 -25.16 6.81
C PRO A 236 -5.18 -25.91 5.70
N TRP A 237 -4.05 -26.54 6.05
CA TRP A 237 -3.17 -27.35 5.19
C TRP A 237 -3.87 -28.47 4.39
N ALA A 238 -5.16 -28.73 4.64
CA ALA A 238 -5.96 -29.72 3.93
C ALA A 238 -6.26 -29.39 2.45
N TRP A 239 -6.13 -28.13 2.01
CA TRP A 239 -6.40 -27.72 0.63
C TRP A 239 -5.25 -28.00 -0.37
N SER A 240 -4.08 -28.45 0.10
CA SER A 240 -2.93 -28.79 -0.78
C SER A 240 -3.14 -30.06 -1.63
N TYR A 241 -4.26 -30.77 -1.48
CA TYR A 241 -4.55 -32.04 -2.15
C TYR A 241 -5.52 -31.94 -3.36
N LEU A 242 -5.82 -30.75 -3.88
CA LEU A 242 -6.57 -30.65 -5.14
C LEU A 242 -5.70 -31.12 -6.32
N LYS A 243 -5.90 -32.36 -6.79
CA LYS A 243 -5.22 -32.96 -7.96
C LYS A 243 -5.35 -32.07 -9.21
N PRO A 244 -4.36 -32.10 -10.13
CA PRO A 244 -4.37 -31.23 -11.32
C PRO A 244 -5.62 -31.50 -12.18
N TRP A 245 -6.32 -30.43 -12.55
CA TRP A 245 -7.26 -30.48 -13.66
C TRP A 245 -6.51 -30.91 -14.92
N VAL A 246 -6.91 -32.05 -15.49
CA VAL A 246 -6.40 -32.58 -16.75
C VAL A 246 -6.71 -31.55 -17.84
N ARG A 247 -5.69 -31.06 -18.55
CA ARG A 247 -5.87 -30.20 -19.73
C ARG A 247 -6.75 -30.93 -20.76
N PRO A 248 -7.79 -30.32 -21.34
CA PRO A 248 -8.51 -30.93 -22.45
C PRO A 248 -7.53 -31.15 -23.63
N LYS A 249 -7.47 -32.38 -24.15
CA LYS A 249 -6.71 -32.72 -25.37
C LYS A 249 -7.19 -31.81 -26.51
N LYS A 250 -6.24 -31.18 -27.20
CA LYS A 250 -6.51 -30.49 -28.47
C LYS A 250 -7.21 -31.46 -29.42
N LEU A 251 -8.44 -31.15 -29.85
CA LEU A 251 -9.03 -31.78 -31.03
C LEU A 251 -8.17 -31.37 -32.23
N THR A 252 -7.44 -32.33 -32.80
CA THR A 252 -6.82 -32.19 -34.12
C THR A 252 -7.93 -32.12 -35.16
N ARG A 253 -8.10 -30.96 -35.82
CA ARG A 253 -8.87 -30.89 -37.06
C ARG A 253 -8.10 -31.69 -38.13
N SER A 254 -8.69 -32.79 -38.59
CA SER A 254 -8.22 -33.52 -39.76
C SER A 254 -8.48 -32.69 -41.01
N ASN A 255 -7.43 -32.46 -41.81
CA ASN A 255 -7.52 -31.86 -43.14
C ASN A 255 -8.42 -32.71 -44.04
N HIS A 256 -9.45 -32.10 -44.60
CA HIS A 256 -10.10 -32.55 -45.82
C HIS A 256 -9.67 -31.64 -46.96
N GLN A 257 -8.92 -32.20 -47.92
CA GLN A 257 -9.05 -32.02 -49.37
C GLN A 257 -7.80 -32.60 -50.05
N THR A 258 -7.96 -33.67 -50.84
CA THR A 258 -7.81 -33.70 -52.31
C THR A 258 -7.69 -35.16 -52.78
N ALA A 259 -8.74 -35.66 -53.43
CA ALA A 259 -8.73 -36.30 -54.76
C ALA A 259 -10.19 -36.56 -55.15
#